data_AF-A0A7S1A543-F1
#
_entry.id   AF-A0A7S1A543-F1
#
_cell.length_a   1.000
_cell.length_b   1.000
_cell.length_c   1.000
_cell.angle_alpha   90.00
_cell.angle_beta   90.00
_cell.angle_gamma   90.00
#
_symmetry.space_group_name_H-M   'P 1'
#
loop_
_entity.id
_entity.type
_entity.pdbx_description
1 polymer ?
#
loop_
_entity_poly.entity_id
_entity_poly.type
_entity_poly.pdbx_seq_one_letter_code
_entity_poly.pdbx_strand_id
1 'polypeptide(L)'
;DFYPLPGDLLSQTHFLASFLNGSRGMEDRVTVQLYERQHMHAKHLSIDGVFGTLGSFNFDRYSSRRNLEVGIAVFDHNFARRLQALHEQRSLEARKTTLSDWVYNNFFARATCAIAFGCIWLSGKNYMDGLDCFDRKWLVRKATLTFLLEEQAAQFVATSMMW
;
A
#
# COMPACT_ATOMS: atom_id res chain seq x y z
N ASP A 1 10.27 2.08 -24.39
CA ASP A 1 9.72 0.72 -24.22
C ASP A 1 10.07 0.17 -22.85
N PHE A 2 9.32 0.61 -21.83
CA PHE A 2 9.41 0.05 -20.49
C PHE A 2 8.52 -1.20 -20.48
N TYR A 3 9.13 -2.37 -20.65
CA TYR A 3 8.47 -3.62 -20.30
C TYR A 3 8.31 -3.60 -18.78
N PRO A 4 7.09 -3.59 -18.23
CA PRO A 4 6.95 -3.78 -16.80
C PRO A 4 7.57 -5.14 -16.45
N LEU A 5 8.38 -5.17 -15.40
CA LEU A 5 8.90 -6.41 -14.86
C LEU A 5 7.71 -7.35 -14.63
N PRO A 6 7.69 -8.55 -15.25
CA PRO A 6 6.50 -9.40 -15.32
C PRO A 6 5.93 -9.82 -13.94
N GLY A 7 6.66 -9.60 -12.86
CA GLY A 7 6.20 -9.89 -11.49
C GLY A 7 5.31 -8.82 -10.85
N ASP A 8 5.54 -7.53 -11.13
CA ASP A 8 4.86 -6.43 -10.42
C ASP A 8 3.44 -6.23 -10.93
N LEU A 9 3.22 -6.22 -12.25
CA LEU A 9 1.86 -6.00 -12.77
C LEU A 9 0.93 -7.20 -12.54
N LEU A 10 1.43 -8.43 -12.66
CA LEU A 10 0.57 -9.62 -12.62
C LEU A 10 -0.04 -9.83 -11.22
N SER A 11 0.75 -9.70 -10.16
CA SER A 11 0.26 -9.81 -8.78
C SER A 11 -0.70 -8.67 -8.42
N GLN A 12 -0.40 -7.44 -8.86
CA GLN A 12 -1.25 -6.27 -8.67
C GLN A 12 -2.62 -6.44 -9.33
N THR A 13 -2.70 -7.07 -10.51
CA THR A 13 -3.98 -7.27 -11.20
C THR A 13 -4.93 -8.22 -10.45
N HIS A 14 -4.42 -9.26 -9.79
CA HIS A 14 -5.27 -10.14 -8.98
C HIS A 14 -5.75 -9.47 -7.69
N PHE A 15 -4.86 -8.71 -7.01
CA PHE A 15 -5.27 -7.89 -5.88
C PHE A 15 -6.36 -6.90 -6.29
N LEU A 16 -6.16 -6.20 -7.41
CA LEU A 16 -7.11 -5.25 -7.95
C LEU A 16 -8.46 -5.91 -8.25
N ALA A 17 -8.45 -7.08 -8.88
CA ALA A 17 -9.67 -7.83 -9.15
C ALA A 17 -10.40 -8.24 -7.86
N SER A 18 -9.66 -8.70 -6.85
CA SER A 18 -10.21 -9.03 -5.54
C SER A 18 -10.82 -7.80 -4.85
N PHE A 19 -10.12 -6.67 -4.89
CA PHE A 19 -10.59 -5.38 -4.37
C PHE A 19 -11.87 -4.91 -5.08
N LEU A 20 -11.86 -4.87 -6.41
CA LEU A 20 -12.99 -4.46 -7.23
C LEU A 20 -14.20 -5.40 -7.07
N ASN A 21 -13.94 -6.70 -6.88
CA ASN A 21 -14.99 -7.67 -6.60
C ASN A 21 -15.59 -7.46 -5.20
N GLY A 22 -14.78 -7.08 -4.22
CA GLY A 22 -15.22 -6.68 -2.89
C GLY A 22 -15.99 -5.36 -2.87
N SER A 23 -15.73 -4.47 -3.83
CA SER A 23 -16.46 -3.20 -4.02
C SER A 23 -17.64 -3.30 -4.99
N ARG A 24 -18.13 -4.50 -5.31
CA ARG A 24 -19.31 -4.68 -6.17
C ARG A 24 -20.51 -3.93 -5.60
N GLY A 25 -21.21 -3.18 -6.46
CA GLY A 25 -22.31 -2.30 -6.06
C GLY A 25 -21.88 -0.89 -5.62
N MET A 26 -20.57 -0.59 -5.63
CA MET A 26 -20.02 0.76 -5.40
C MET A 26 -19.20 1.25 -6.59
N GLU A 27 -19.52 0.76 -7.78
CA GLU A 27 -18.76 1.03 -9.02
C GLU A 27 -18.71 2.52 -9.35
N ASP A 28 -19.77 3.28 -9.03
CA ASP A 28 -19.83 4.73 -9.22
C ASP A 28 -19.01 5.52 -8.16
N ARG A 29 -18.60 4.86 -7.07
CA ARG A 29 -17.88 5.49 -5.94
C ARG A 29 -16.40 5.13 -5.88
N VAL A 30 -15.99 4.07 -6.58
CA VAL A 30 -14.62 3.56 -6.55
C VAL A 30 -14.06 3.60 -7.96
N THR A 31 -13.04 4.45 -8.16
CA THR A 31 -12.27 4.49 -9.41
C THR A 31 -10.85 4.03 -9.14
N VAL A 32 -10.37 3.09 -9.94
CA VAL A 32 -8.98 2.65 -9.91
C VAL A 32 -8.31 2.94 -11.24
N GLN A 33 -7.08 3.44 -11.16
CA GLN A 33 -6.29 3.82 -12.32
C GLN A 33 -4.87 3.26 -12.16
N LEU A 34 -4.33 2.72 -13.24
CA LEU A 34 -2.99 2.16 -13.31
C LEU A 34 -2.07 3.08 -14.09
N TYR A 35 -1.01 3.53 -13.43
CA TYR A 35 0.01 4.37 -14.04
C TYR A 35 1.13 3.50 -14.63
N GLU A 36 1.28 3.54 -15.95
CA GLU A 36 2.16 2.61 -16.69
C GLU A 36 3.40 3.30 -17.30
N ARG A 37 3.50 4.64 -17.22
CA ARG A 37 4.57 5.40 -17.88
C ARG A 37 5.93 5.27 -17.20
N GLN A 38 5.95 5.29 -15.86
CA GLN A 38 7.16 5.23 -15.05
C GLN A 38 6.86 4.51 -13.74
N HIS A 39 7.90 3.97 -13.10
CA HIS A 39 7.78 3.38 -11.78
C HIS A 39 7.33 4.42 -10.74
N MET A 40 6.13 4.23 -10.18
CA MET A 40 5.55 5.10 -9.17
C MET A 40 5.75 4.48 -7.79
N HIS A 41 6.62 5.08 -6.98
CA HIS A 41 6.91 4.61 -5.61
C HIS A 41 6.28 5.49 -4.53
N ALA A 42 5.40 6.42 -4.92
CA ALA A 42 4.74 7.34 -4.00
C ALA A 42 3.63 6.61 -3.23
N LYS A 43 3.59 6.82 -1.90
CA LYS A 43 2.60 6.24 -1.00
C LYS A 43 2.03 7.36 -0.18
N HIS A 44 0.85 7.80 -0.56
CA HIS A 44 0.20 8.92 0.08
C HIS A 44 -1.31 8.76 0.02
N LEU A 45 -2.01 9.44 0.91
CA LEU A 45 -3.46 9.45 0.99
C LEU A 45 -3.92 10.88 1.28
N SER A 46 -4.99 11.30 0.63
CA SER A 46 -5.67 12.57 0.92
C SER A 46 -7.14 12.28 1.18
N ILE A 47 -7.73 12.94 2.18
CA ILE A 47 -9.13 12.79 2.57
C ILE A 47 -9.77 14.17 2.58
N ASP A 48 -10.82 14.34 1.78
CA ASP A 48 -11.69 15.51 1.67
C ASP A 48 -10.95 16.86 1.48
N GLY A 49 -9.69 16.83 1.04
CA GLY A 49 -8.85 18.02 0.97
C GLY A 49 -8.58 18.67 2.33
N VAL A 50 -8.69 17.92 3.43
CA VAL A 50 -8.44 18.38 4.82
C VAL A 50 -7.25 17.67 5.44
N PHE A 51 -7.14 16.38 5.19
CA PHE A 51 -6.11 15.52 5.76
C PHE A 51 -5.26 14.92 4.65
N GLY A 52 -3.94 14.93 4.83
CA GLY A 52 -3.01 14.27 3.94
C GLY A 52 -1.96 13.48 4.72
N THR A 53 -1.55 12.34 4.17
CA THR A 53 -0.43 11.56 4.69
C THR A 53 0.49 11.13 3.56
N LEU A 54 1.80 11.07 3.85
CA LEU A 54 2.83 10.55 2.96
C LEU A 54 3.89 9.81 3.79
N GLY A 55 4.46 8.74 3.24
CA GLY A 55 5.44 7.95 3.96
C GLY A 55 5.89 6.70 3.23
N SER A 56 6.45 5.76 3.98
CA SER A 56 6.90 4.45 3.50
C SER A 56 5.77 3.40 3.51
N PHE A 57 4.67 3.66 4.22
CA PHE A 57 3.56 2.73 4.41
C PHE A 57 2.88 2.36 3.08
N ASN A 58 3.07 1.13 2.62
CA ASN A 58 2.24 0.57 1.55
C ASN A 58 0.88 0.18 2.14
N PHE A 59 -0.23 0.45 1.46
CA PHE A 59 -1.57 0.06 1.94
C PHE A 59 -1.82 -1.45 1.81
N ASP A 60 -0.92 -2.25 2.37
CA ASP A 60 -0.92 -3.70 2.32
C ASP A 60 -0.77 -4.30 3.73
N ARG A 61 -0.89 -5.63 3.79
CA ARG A 61 -0.86 -6.33 5.07
C ARG A 61 0.55 -6.43 5.68
N TYR A 62 1.60 -6.30 4.86
CA TYR A 62 2.99 -6.40 5.33
C TYR A 62 3.42 -5.11 6.01
N SER A 63 3.19 -3.96 5.38
CA SER A 63 3.41 -2.64 5.97
C SER A 63 2.60 -2.44 7.25
N SER A 64 1.38 -2.98 7.32
CA SER A 64 0.57 -2.92 8.54
C SER A 64 1.07 -3.79 9.70
N ARG A 65 1.76 -4.91 9.46
CA ARG A 65 2.05 -5.92 10.50
C ARG A 65 3.52 -6.18 10.76
N ARG A 66 4.37 -6.03 9.75
CA ARG A 66 5.77 -6.48 9.79
C ARG A 66 6.76 -5.34 9.68
N ASN A 67 6.52 -4.42 8.77
CA ASN A 67 7.50 -3.39 8.50
C ASN A 67 7.45 -2.31 9.57
N LEU A 68 8.63 -1.77 9.90
CA LEU A 68 8.72 -0.50 10.57
C LEU A 68 8.49 0.58 9.52
N GLU A 69 7.33 1.21 9.57
CA GLU A 69 6.92 2.23 8.60
C GLU A 69 6.98 3.61 9.26
N VAL A 70 7.35 4.61 8.47
CA VAL A 70 7.30 6.01 8.89
C VAL A 70 6.46 6.81 7.91
N GLY A 71 5.62 7.67 8.47
CA GLY A 71 4.77 8.55 7.70
C GLY A 71 4.50 9.84 8.46
N ILE A 72 4.24 10.90 7.71
CA ILE A 72 3.86 12.20 8.21
C ILE A 72 2.37 12.37 7.91
N ALA A 73 1.59 12.62 8.95
CA ALA A 73 0.18 12.95 8.85
C ALA A 73 -0.01 14.44 9.10
N VAL A 74 -0.64 15.14 8.16
CA VAL A 74 -0.83 16.60 8.20
C VAL A 74 -2.31 16.90 8.09
N PHE A 75 -2.82 17.65 9.07
CA PHE A 75 -4.18 18.17 9.08
C PHE A 75 -4.16 19.64 8.64
N ASP A 76 -4.09 19.85 7.32
CA ASP A 76 -4.07 21.19 6.71
C ASP A 76 -4.67 21.15 5.30
N HIS A 77 -5.57 22.09 5.03
CA HIS A 77 -6.29 22.17 3.76
C HIS A 77 -5.39 22.51 2.57
N ASN A 78 -4.31 23.28 2.76
CA ASN A 78 -3.44 23.66 1.66
C ASN A 78 -2.54 22.50 1.27
N PHE A 79 -2.01 21.79 2.26
CA PHE A 79 -1.25 20.57 2.06
C PHE A 79 -2.09 19.47 1.40
N ALA A 80 -3.27 19.15 1.95
CA ALA A 80 -4.12 18.09 1.43
C ALA A 80 -4.60 18.36 0.00
N ARG A 81 -4.93 19.62 -0.33
CA ARG A 81 -5.29 20.01 -1.71
C ARG A 81 -4.12 19.94 -2.69
N ARG A 82 -2.90 20.31 -2.26
CA ARG A 82 -1.69 20.12 -3.10
C ARG A 82 -1.42 18.66 -3.38
N LEU A 83 -1.53 17.81 -2.36
CA LEU A 83 -1.36 16.36 -2.50
C LEU A 83 -2.41 15.76 -3.43
N GLN A 84 -3.66 16.19 -3.32
CA GLN A 84 -4.75 15.80 -4.21
C GLN A 84 -4.50 16.26 -5.65
N ALA A 85 -4.08 17.51 -5.88
CA ALA A 85 -3.79 18.02 -7.22
C ALA A 85 -2.63 17.25 -7.89
N LEU A 86 -1.60 16.89 -7.13
CA LEU A 86 -0.52 16.02 -7.62
C LEU A 86 -1.04 14.64 -8.02
N HIS A 87 -1.92 14.06 -7.21
CA HIS A 87 -2.57 12.79 -7.53
C HIS A 87 -3.39 12.89 -8.81
N GLU A 88 -4.26 13.89 -8.92
CA GLU A 88 -5.12 14.14 -10.08
C GLU A 88 -4.31 14.36 -11.36
N GLN A 89 -3.20 15.10 -11.30
CA GLN A 89 -2.31 15.27 -12.44
C GLN A 89 -1.76 13.94 -12.95
N ARG A 90 -1.34 13.04 -12.06
CA ARG A 90 -0.86 11.70 -12.43
C ARG A 90 -1.99 10.79 -12.90
N SER A 91 -3.19 10.99 -12.35
CA SER A 91 -4.42 10.29 -12.69
C SER A 91 -4.78 10.47 -14.18
N LEU A 92 -4.55 11.67 -14.73
CA LEU A 92 -4.81 11.99 -16.14
C LEU A 92 -3.92 11.23 -17.12
N GLU A 93 -2.73 10.81 -16.67
CA GLU A 93 -1.79 10.02 -17.44
C GLU A 93 -1.97 8.50 -17.22
N ALA A 94 -2.82 8.12 -16.26
CA ALA A 94 -3.07 6.74 -15.89
C ALA A 94 -4.21 6.14 -16.70
N ARG A 95 -4.14 4.83 -16.95
CA ARG A 95 -5.22 4.08 -17.60
C ARG A 95 -6.27 3.73 -16.54
N LYS A 96 -7.54 4.10 -16.79
CA LYS A 96 -8.65 3.63 -15.94
C LYS A 96 -8.80 2.13 -16.11
N THR A 97 -8.83 1.40 -14.99
CA THR A 97 -8.95 -0.06 -15.00
C THR A 97 -10.28 -0.47 -14.40
N THR A 98 -10.97 -1.35 -15.10
CA THR A 98 -12.27 -1.91 -14.72
C THR A 98 -12.14 -3.39 -14.39
N LEU A 99 -13.14 -3.94 -13.69
CA LEU A 99 -13.16 -5.38 -13.39
C LEU A 99 -13.23 -6.22 -14.69
N SER A 100 -13.89 -5.72 -15.74
CA SER A 100 -13.91 -6.34 -17.06
C SER A 100 -12.51 -6.51 -17.65
N ASP A 101 -11.63 -5.52 -17.50
CA ASP A 101 -10.26 -5.59 -18.03
C ASP A 101 -9.46 -6.76 -17.44
N TRP A 102 -9.76 -7.15 -16.19
CA TRP A 102 -9.16 -8.32 -15.57
C TRP A 102 -9.75 -9.64 -16.09
N VAL A 103 -11.07 -9.70 -16.26
CA VAL A 103 -11.80 -10.92 -16.67
C VAL A 103 -11.37 -11.41 -18.05
N TYR A 104 -11.00 -10.49 -18.95
CA TYR A 104 -10.54 -10.81 -20.32
C TYR A 104 -9.12 -11.40 -20.40
N ASN A 105 -8.38 -11.50 -19.29
CA ASN A 105 -7.09 -12.16 -19.29
C ASN A 105 -7.21 -13.69 -19.43
N ASN A 106 -6.23 -14.29 -20.10
CA ASN A 106 -6.11 -15.73 -20.28
C ASN A 106 -6.26 -16.46 -18.91
N PHE A 107 -7.02 -17.55 -18.90
CA PHE A 107 -7.27 -18.37 -17.71
C PHE A 107 -5.97 -18.75 -16.97
N PHE A 108 -4.94 -19.14 -17.71
CA PHE A 108 -3.64 -19.49 -17.13
C PHE A 108 -3.00 -18.32 -16.40
N ALA A 109 -3.04 -17.11 -16.97
CA ALA A 109 -2.52 -15.91 -16.33
C ALA A 109 -3.30 -15.59 -15.04
N ARG A 110 -4.63 -15.76 -15.06
CA ARG A 110 -5.46 -15.56 -13.86
C ARG A 110 -5.14 -16.58 -12.77
N ALA A 111 -4.95 -17.85 -13.14
CA ALA A 111 -4.61 -18.92 -12.21
C ALA A 111 -3.22 -18.71 -11.58
N THR A 112 -2.20 -18.39 -12.36
CA THR A 112 -0.86 -18.11 -11.83
C THR A 112 -0.86 -16.91 -10.88
N CYS A 113 -1.58 -15.84 -11.22
CA CYS A 113 -1.70 -14.68 -10.34
C CYS A 113 -2.45 -15.01 -9.04
N ALA A 114 -3.51 -15.82 -9.12
CA ALA A 114 -4.26 -16.26 -7.93
C ALA A 114 -3.40 -17.14 -7.01
N ILE A 115 -2.59 -18.03 -7.58
CA ILE A 115 -1.64 -18.85 -6.82
C ILE A 115 -0.58 -17.97 -6.16
N ALA A 116 0.02 -17.03 -6.91
CA ALA A 116 1.02 -16.10 -6.38
C ALA A 116 0.45 -15.25 -5.24
N PHE A 117 -0.74 -14.68 -5.42
CA PHE A 117 -1.46 -13.95 -4.37
C PHE A 117 -1.75 -14.83 -3.17
N GLY A 118 -2.19 -16.08 -3.38
CA GLY A 118 -2.42 -17.06 -2.33
C GLY A 118 -1.16 -17.35 -1.52
N CYS A 119 -0.01 -17.56 -2.18
CA CYS A 119 1.28 -17.76 -1.51
C CYS A 119 1.69 -16.56 -0.65
N ILE A 120 1.56 -15.34 -1.18
CA ILE A 120 1.84 -14.10 -0.47
C ILE A 120 0.88 -13.96 0.73
N TRP A 121 -0.42 -14.18 0.51
CA TRP A 121 -1.42 -14.06 1.56
C TRP A 121 -1.23 -15.09 2.69
N LEU A 122 -0.88 -16.33 2.34
CA LEU A 122 -0.52 -17.40 3.28
C LEU A 122 0.75 -17.04 4.06
N SER A 123 1.78 -16.54 3.38
CA SER A 123 3.01 -16.02 4.01
C SER A 123 2.68 -14.93 5.03
N GLY A 124 1.82 -13.97 4.68
CA GLY A 124 1.37 -12.92 5.60
C GLY A 124 0.46 -13.42 6.74
N LYS A 125 -0.11 -14.64 6.65
CA LYS A 125 -1.10 -15.18 7.61
C LYS A 125 -0.45 -15.82 8.84
N ASN A 126 0.84 -15.62 8.97
CA ASN A 126 1.64 -16.09 10.09
C ASN A 126 1.82 -17.60 10.21
N TYR A 127 1.43 -18.40 9.20
CA TYR A 127 1.70 -19.85 9.20
C TYR A 127 3.20 -20.18 9.18
N MET A 128 4.02 -19.30 8.61
CA MET A 128 5.49 -19.40 8.57
C MET A 128 6.17 -18.22 9.27
N ASP A 129 5.41 -17.42 10.01
CA ASP A 129 5.91 -16.22 10.66
C ASP A 129 5.97 -16.45 12.16
N GLY A 130 7.18 -16.64 12.69
CA GLY A 130 7.44 -16.63 14.12
C GLY A 130 7.18 -15.28 14.80
N LEU A 131 6.54 -14.34 14.09
CA LEU A 131 6.12 -13.01 14.55
C LEU A 131 4.62 -12.89 14.82
N ASP A 132 3.81 -13.96 14.70
CA ASP A 132 2.52 -14.01 15.42
C ASP A 132 2.81 -14.08 16.92
N CYS A 133 3.02 -12.91 17.50
CA CYS A 133 3.29 -12.74 18.92
C CYS A 133 2.16 -11.95 19.56
N PHE A 134 0.91 -12.35 19.32
CA PHE A 134 -0.20 -11.87 20.15
C PHE A 134 -0.17 -12.44 21.57
N ASP A 135 0.66 -13.43 21.89
CA ASP A 135 0.64 -14.05 23.24
C ASP A 135 1.93 -13.97 24.07
N ARG A 136 3.13 -13.73 23.50
CA ARG A 136 4.38 -13.91 24.28
C ARG A 136 5.50 -12.87 24.17
N LYS A 137 5.40 -11.85 23.31
CA LYS A 137 6.46 -10.83 23.17
C LYS A 137 5.98 -9.37 23.22
N TRP A 138 4.75 -9.14 23.66
CA TRP A 138 4.19 -7.78 23.80
C TRP A 138 4.98 -6.92 24.80
N LEU A 139 5.47 -7.52 25.89
CA LEU A 139 6.31 -6.83 26.87
C LEU A 139 7.65 -6.42 26.28
N VAL A 140 8.26 -7.27 25.46
CA VAL A 140 9.54 -6.97 24.80
C VAL A 140 9.34 -5.87 23.76
N ARG A 141 8.31 -5.97 22.92
CA ARG A 141 7.97 -4.90 21.96
C ARG A 141 7.60 -3.59 22.63
N LYS A 142 6.80 -3.64 23.70
CA LYS A 142 6.44 -2.45 24.48
C LYS A 142 7.67 -1.85 25.14
N ALA A 143 8.55 -2.66 25.75
CA ALA A 143 9.79 -2.19 26.35
C ALA A 143 10.72 -1.58 25.30
N THR A 144 10.88 -2.20 24.13
CA THR A 144 11.70 -1.65 23.04
C THR A 144 11.11 -0.36 22.48
N LEU A 145 9.79 -0.29 22.25
CA LEU A 145 9.12 0.94 21.80
C LEU A 145 9.19 2.04 22.83
N THR A 146 8.97 1.73 24.11
CA THR A 146 9.05 2.70 25.21
C THR A 146 10.49 3.18 25.37
N PHE A 147 11.48 2.29 25.30
CA PHE A 147 12.90 2.64 25.30
C PHE A 147 13.29 3.54 24.12
N LEU A 148 12.81 3.22 22.90
CA LEU A 148 13.04 4.04 21.70
C LEU A 148 12.33 5.41 21.74
N LEU A 149 11.24 5.53 22.52
CA LEU A 149 10.50 6.77 22.70
C LEU A 149 11.03 7.61 23.88
N GLU A 150 11.56 6.97 24.92
CA GLU A 150 12.09 7.60 26.15
C GLU A 150 13.54 8.03 26.02
N GLU A 151 14.42 7.24 25.40
CA GLU A 151 15.68 7.78 24.93
C GLU A 151 15.37 8.73 23.78
N GLN A 152 16.07 9.87 23.72
CA GLN A 152 15.89 10.95 22.73
C GLN A 152 16.04 10.50 21.24
N ALA A 153 16.09 9.19 20.97
CA ALA A 153 15.93 8.53 19.70
C ALA A 153 14.67 8.97 18.93
N ALA A 154 13.56 9.38 19.56
CA ALA A 154 12.44 9.96 18.81
C ALA A 154 12.84 11.25 18.04
N GLN A 155 13.71 12.09 18.61
CA GLN A 155 14.28 13.26 17.92
C GLN A 155 15.32 12.87 16.86
N PHE A 156 16.06 11.79 17.08
CA PHE A 156 17.04 11.25 16.12
C PHE A 156 16.43 10.41 14.99
N VAL A 157 15.29 9.73 15.20
CA VAL A 157 14.57 8.93 14.18
C VAL A 157 13.80 9.85 13.24
N ALA A 158 13.26 10.95 13.75
CA ALA A 158 12.69 12.01 12.90
C ALA A 158 13.75 12.65 11.96
N THR A 159 15.02 12.66 12.36
CA THR A 159 16.11 13.30 11.60
C THR A 159 16.96 12.31 10.78
N SER A 160 17.05 11.05 11.19
CA SER A 160 17.76 9.98 10.44
C SER A 160 16.97 9.41 9.26
N MET A 161 15.67 9.75 9.14
CA MET A 161 14.86 9.50 7.94
C MET A 161 14.85 10.68 6.95
N MET A 162 15.65 11.72 7.21
CA MET A 162 15.85 12.87 6.31
C MET A 162 17.11 12.74 5.42
N TRP A 163 17.77 11.58 5.39
CA TRP A 163 18.88 11.26 4.49
C TRP A 163 18.66 9.92 3.79
#